data_AF-A0A7Z9G881-F1
#
_entry.id   AF-A0A7Z9G881-F1
#
_cell.length_a   1.000
_cell.length_b   1.000
_cell.length_c   1.000
_cell.angle_alpha   90.00
_cell.angle_beta   90.00
_cell.angle_gamma   90.00
#
_symmetry.space_group_name_H-M   'P 1'
#
loop_
_entity.id
_entity.type
_entity.pdbx_description
1 polymer ?
#
loop_
_entity_poly.entity_id
_entity_poly.type
_entity_poly.pdbx_seq_one_letter_code
_entity_poly.pdbx_strand_id
1 'polypeptide(L)'
;MWRRLRSQTPSMSMWVVTAGSRLSAVKTSLRTPNQHYLKQKRHAHRATLTPRKPRNSSTIFAINTVVIDKKQTKPAVCEFMSRQALDKNRRIRNRESGTIHSTGGFRVALVYPNPYAVAASSLGYQIIYRLFNAHPEVSCERAVLPDNVAEFRRKSKTLTTIESDYPVGGADCIAISLAYEPDMAAMFESLDLAGIPPKRCDRGVQHPPVILGGPITMSNALPLAPFADAIVMGDGELAMGPLIEALLAYQKSGNRDNLLADLAGKAGFFVPELHGDRVPAMLIAGAEHLPAVGQTWTPDAELSDMMLIETSRGCPRYCSFCVMRQTAQPMREAKLESVLAAMDCDAPRIGFVGAAVSEYTHIRSVLRQAVKAGKGVGISSLRADRLDEEFVGLLRDGGYRTMTVAADAPSQAMRGKLKKGLRGKHLIHAAELAQWAKMRIFKMYVIIGLPGESTVDIDELADFSLELQSIMPRVALGLSPLVPKLHTPLGDAEFTDIKTLDSRIQHLRSRLKGRVDIRSVSPKWAWVEYRLSQGGEEAGLAAFQAWKDGNKFAHYKKAFSESSEEPRKALQSAFSHGLWKPAGMR
;
A
#
# COMPACT_ATOMS: atom_id res chain seq x y z
N MET A 1 -59.78 -31.77 0.45
CA MET A 1 -60.15 -32.55 -0.76
C MET A 1 -58.85 -32.99 -1.43
N TRP A 2 -58.47 -34.26 -1.29
CA TRP A 2 -57.60 -35.10 -2.16
C TRP A 2 -56.24 -34.54 -2.67
N ARG A 3 -55.09 -35.23 -2.68
CA ARG A 3 -54.66 -36.59 -2.33
C ARG A 3 -53.12 -36.62 -2.38
N ARG A 4 -52.53 -37.49 -1.56
CA ARG A 4 -51.15 -38.04 -1.66
C ARG A 4 -50.87 -38.67 -3.02
N LEU A 5 -49.59 -38.77 -3.41
CA LEU A 5 -49.01 -40.01 -3.95
C LEU A 5 -47.49 -40.08 -3.69
N ARG A 6 -47.06 -41.25 -3.19
CA ARG A 6 -45.70 -41.72 -2.92
C ARG A 6 -45.23 -42.59 -4.11
N SER A 7 -43.92 -42.92 -4.07
CA SER A 7 -43.25 -44.09 -4.68
C SER A 7 -42.85 -43.91 -6.15
N GLN A 8 -41.72 -44.38 -6.68
CA GLN A 8 -40.85 -45.52 -6.33
C GLN A 8 -39.39 -45.25 -6.76
N THR A 9 -38.44 -45.85 -6.04
CA THR A 9 -37.09 -46.20 -6.52
C THR A 9 -37.15 -47.45 -7.42
N PRO A 10 -36.14 -47.66 -8.28
CA PRO A 10 -35.33 -48.87 -8.11
C PRO A 10 -33.81 -48.65 -8.27
N SER A 11 -33.07 -49.46 -7.51
CA SER A 11 -31.67 -49.90 -7.68
C SER A 11 -31.46 -50.61 -9.04
N MET A 12 -30.30 -51.00 -9.56
CA MET A 12 -28.90 -51.15 -9.14
C MET A 12 -28.09 -51.47 -10.42
N SER A 13 -26.81 -51.05 -10.49
CA SER A 13 -25.65 -51.73 -11.15
C SER A 13 -24.61 -50.66 -11.53
N MET A 14 -23.53 -50.47 -10.77
CA MET A 14 -22.33 -51.32 -10.60
C MET A 14 -21.49 -51.42 -11.89
N TRP A 15 -20.52 -50.51 -12.04
CA TRP A 15 -19.25 -50.80 -12.72
C TRP A 15 -18.10 -50.32 -11.84
N VAL A 16 -17.35 -51.32 -11.39
CA VAL A 16 -16.04 -51.25 -10.75
C VAL A 16 -15.00 -51.11 -11.85
N VAL A 17 -14.11 -50.11 -11.78
CA VAL A 17 -12.74 -50.25 -12.27
C VAL A 17 -11.81 -49.65 -11.22
N THR A 18 -11.05 -50.54 -10.61
CA THR A 18 -9.99 -50.28 -9.65
C THR A 18 -8.63 -50.12 -10.35
N ALA A 19 -7.79 -49.34 -9.67
CA ALA A 19 -6.32 -49.41 -9.59
C ALA A 19 -5.46 -48.80 -10.71
N GLY A 20 -4.53 -47.94 -10.27
CA GLY A 20 -3.43 -47.42 -11.08
C GLY A 20 -2.66 -46.30 -10.40
N SER A 21 -2.04 -46.61 -9.26
CA SER A 21 -1.17 -45.74 -8.46
C SER A 21 0.01 -45.15 -9.24
N ARG A 22 0.37 -43.89 -8.93
CA ARG A 22 1.77 -43.44 -8.83
C ARG A 22 1.88 -42.22 -7.92
N LEU A 23 2.36 -42.49 -6.71
CA LEU A 23 2.90 -41.52 -5.76
C LEU A 23 4.15 -40.86 -6.38
N SER A 24 4.18 -39.53 -6.42
CA SER A 24 5.43 -38.76 -6.42
C SER A 24 5.36 -37.73 -5.31
N ALA A 25 6.07 -38.03 -4.22
CA ALA A 25 6.23 -37.16 -3.07
C ALA A 25 7.02 -35.91 -3.46
N VAL A 26 6.37 -34.73 -3.44
CA VAL A 26 7.06 -33.44 -3.45
C VAL A 26 7.18 -32.98 -2.00
N LYS A 27 8.39 -33.15 -1.44
CA LYS A 27 8.80 -32.54 -0.17
C LYS A 27 8.86 -31.02 -0.35
N THR A 28 7.83 -30.29 0.10
CA THR A 28 7.95 -28.84 0.30
C THR A 28 8.60 -28.57 1.66
N SER A 29 9.90 -28.26 1.63
CA SER A 29 10.64 -27.77 2.79
C SER A 29 10.18 -26.34 3.13
N LEU A 30 9.58 -26.17 4.31
CA LEU A 30 9.40 -24.87 4.94
C LEU A 30 10.77 -24.37 5.41
N ARG A 31 11.38 -23.46 4.66
CA ARG A 31 12.57 -22.72 5.11
C ARG A 31 12.13 -21.50 5.93
N THR A 32 12.34 -21.58 7.24
CA THR A 32 12.39 -20.44 8.16
C THR A 32 13.79 -19.80 8.09
N PRO A 33 13.92 -18.46 8.04
CA PRO A 33 15.20 -17.82 8.29
C PRO A 33 15.40 -17.54 9.79
N ASN A 34 16.34 -18.29 10.37
CA ASN A 34 17.30 -17.92 11.41
C ASN A 34 16.82 -17.10 12.63
N GLN A 35 16.52 -17.84 13.70
CA GLN A 35 16.90 -17.46 15.07
C GLN A 35 18.20 -18.19 15.42
N HIS A 36 19.33 -17.48 15.51
CA HIS A 36 20.45 -17.86 16.38
C HIS A 36 21.39 -16.67 16.57
N TYR A 37 21.23 -15.99 17.70
CA TYR A 37 22.29 -15.17 18.30
C TYR A 37 22.04 -15.18 19.81
N LEU A 38 22.87 -15.92 20.57
CA LEU A 38 23.46 -15.54 21.87
C LEU A 38 24.04 -16.75 22.62
N LYS A 39 25.18 -16.49 23.28
CA LYS A 39 25.99 -17.31 24.22
C LYS A 39 27.01 -18.22 23.49
N GLN A 40 28.32 -18.21 23.78
CA GLN A 40 29.02 -18.02 25.07
C GLN A 40 30.40 -17.32 24.92
N LYS A 41 30.89 -16.80 26.04
CA LYS A 41 32.20 -16.16 26.27
C LYS A 41 33.31 -17.19 26.56
N ARG A 42 34.55 -16.70 26.45
CA ARG A 42 35.85 -17.09 27.08
C ARG A 42 36.71 -18.08 26.27
N HIS A 43 37.86 -17.63 25.77
CA HIS A 43 39.14 -17.64 26.49
C HIS A 43 40.18 -16.77 25.76
N ALA A 44 41.11 -16.24 26.54
CA ALA A 44 42.15 -15.29 26.15
C ALA A 44 43.40 -16.00 25.61
N HIS A 45 44.13 -15.35 24.69
CA HIS A 45 45.59 -15.25 24.80
C HIS A 45 46.14 -14.05 24.03
N ARG A 46 47.11 -13.39 24.70
CA ARG A 46 47.95 -12.28 24.27
C ARG A 46 48.84 -12.68 23.09
N ALA A 47 49.09 -11.74 22.17
CA ALA A 47 50.45 -11.32 21.81
C ALA A 47 50.41 -10.00 21.02
N THR A 48 51.13 -9.03 21.57
CA THR A 48 51.50 -7.71 21.04
C THR A 48 52.46 -7.81 19.85
N LEU A 49 52.39 -6.86 18.91
CA LEU A 49 53.52 -6.01 18.45
C LEU A 49 53.05 -5.02 17.36
N THR A 50 53.48 -3.76 17.50
CA THR A 50 53.17 -2.59 16.65
C THR A 50 54.34 -2.29 15.67
N PRO A 51 54.45 -1.13 14.98
CA PRO A 51 54.31 -1.03 13.52
C PRO A 51 55.58 -0.50 12.80
N ARG A 52 55.70 -0.66 11.47
CA ARG A 52 56.68 0.11 10.67
C ARG A 52 56.20 0.44 9.25
N LYS A 53 56.23 1.74 8.94
CA LYS A 53 56.50 2.42 7.64
C LYS A 53 57.73 3.34 7.90
N PRO A 54 58.34 4.08 6.93
CA PRO A 54 58.13 4.19 5.48
C PRO A 54 59.45 4.14 4.64
N ARG A 55 59.38 4.26 3.30
CA ARG A 55 60.27 5.14 2.50
C ARG A 55 59.88 5.24 1.01
N ASN A 56 60.11 6.45 0.49
CA ASN A 56 59.86 6.98 -0.85
C ASN A 56 60.77 6.40 -1.95
N SER A 57 60.34 6.49 -3.21
CA SER A 57 61.11 7.14 -4.28
C SER A 57 60.21 7.47 -5.49
N SER A 58 60.66 8.43 -6.27
CA SER A 58 59.91 9.34 -7.13
C SER A 58 60.57 9.45 -8.51
N THR A 59 59.81 9.50 -9.60
CA THR A 59 60.23 10.00 -10.94
C THR A 59 58.95 10.25 -11.77
N ILE A 60 58.47 11.49 -11.95
CA ILE A 60 58.81 12.58 -12.90
C ILE A 60 58.20 12.43 -14.33
N PHE A 61 57.28 13.37 -14.61
CA PHE A 61 56.93 14.11 -15.85
C PHE A 61 56.41 13.40 -17.12
N ALA A 62 55.21 13.81 -17.55
CA ALA A 62 55.03 14.57 -18.80
C ALA A 62 53.66 15.28 -18.83
N ILE A 63 53.71 16.61 -18.98
CA ILE A 63 52.61 17.51 -19.29
C ILE A 63 52.51 17.58 -20.82
N ASN A 64 51.30 17.57 -21.38
CA ASN A 64 51.04 18.20 -22.67
C ASN A 64 49.62 18.77 -22.70
N THR A 65 49.52 20.00 -23.17
CA THR A 65 48.34 20.87 -23.12
C THR A 65 47.75 21.05 -24.53
N VAL A 66 46.41 21.20 -24.56
CA VAL A 66 45.54 21.83 -25.60
C VAL A 66 45.35 21.11 -26.93
N VAL A 67 44.09 20.75 -27.24
CA VAL A 67 43.27 21.33 -28.36
C VAL A 67 41.78 21.13 -28.03
N ILE A 68 41.03 22.23 -28.00
CA ILE A 68 39.56 22.24 -28.00
C ILE A 68 39.12 22.12 -29.47
N ASP A 69 38.38 21.07 -29.82
CA ASP A 69 37.62 21.02 -31.07
C ASP A 69 36.12 20.80 -30.77
N LYS A 70 35.30 21.71 -31.29
CA LYS A 70 33.84 21.75 -31.17
C LYS A 70 33.26 20.98 -32.35
N LYS A 71 32.86 19.71 -32.17
CA LYS A 71 31.87 19.07 -33.05
C LYS A 71 30.91 18.16 -32.28
N GLN A 72 29.64 18.31 -32.63
CA GLN A 72 28.47 17.61 -32.13
C GLN A 72 28.63 16.08 -32.19
N THR A 73 28.40 15.41 -31.08
CA THR A 73 27.92 14.02 -31.04
C THR A 73 26.99 13.85 -29.83
N LYS A 74 25.74 13.45 -30.09
CA LYS A 74 24.79 12.97 -29.07
C LYS A 74 25.48 11.88 -28.23
N PRO A 75 25.37 11.88 -26.89
CA PRO A 75 25.95 10.79 -26.11
C PRO A 75 25.14 9.52 -26.35
N ALA A 76 25.85 8.48 -26.82
CA ALA A 76 25.34 7.11 -26.86
C ALA A 76 25.03 6.66 -25.43
N VAL A 77 23.76 6.73 -25.05
CA VAL A 77 23.22 6.05 -23.86
C VAL A 77 22.75 4.68 -24.30
N CYS A 78 23.64 3.69 -24.32
CA CYS A 78 23.26 2.28 -24.12
C CYS A 78 24.50 1.41 -23.91
N GLU A 79 24.33 0.34 -23.15
CA GLU A 79 25.31 -0.72 -22.81
C GLU A 79 26.12 -0.50 -21.54
N PHE A 80 25.48 -0.74 -20.39
CA PHE A 80 25.92 -1.72 -19.39
C PHE A 80 24.79 -1.86 -18.36
N MET A 81 23.66 -2.42 -18.81
CA MET A 81 22.54 -2.75 -17.93
C MET A 81 22.77 -4.13 -17.32
N SER A 82 22.58 -4.25 -16.01
CA SER A 82 22.82 -5.51 -15.30
C SER A 82 21.79 -6.58 -15.68
N ARG A 83 22.26 -7.80 -15.96
CA ARG A 83 21.41 -8.93 -16.38
C ARG A 83 20.23 -9.19 -15.42
N GLN A 84 20.37 -8.94 -14.13
CA GLN A 84 19.31 -9.26 -13.15
C GLN A 84 18.14 -8.28 -13.13
N ALA A 85 18.37 -6.98 -13.36
CA ALA A 85 17.28 -6.00 -13.50
C ALA A 85 16.46 -6.30 -14.77
N LEU A 86 17.18 -6.59 -15.87
CA LEU A 86 16.59 -7.09 -17.12
C LEU A 86 15.82 -8.39 -16.87
N ASP A 87 16.37 -9.34 -16.11
CA ASP A 87 15.69 -10.60 -15.79
C ASP A 87 14.42 -10.40 -14.95
N LYS A 88 14.41 -9.45 -14.00
CA LYS A 88 13.21 -9.10 -13.20
C LYS A 88 12.12 -8.51 -14.08
N ASN A 89 12.42 -7.43 -14.81
CA ASN A 89 11.41 -6.75 -15.62
C ASN A 89 10.94 -7.66 -16.77
N ARG A 90 11.84 -8.44 -17.38
CA ARG A 90 11.49 -9.48 -18.34
C ARG A 90 10.55 -10.53 -17.75
N ARG A 91 10.79 -10.99 -16.52
CA ARG A 91 9.88 -11.92 -15.82
C ARG A 91 8.49 -11.29 -15.65
N ILE A 92 8.42 -10.03 -15.22
CA ILE A 92 7.16 -9.31 -15.05
C ILE A 92 6.40 -9.25 -16.39
N ARG A 93 7.05 -8.74 -17.45
CA ARG A 93 6.47 -8.62 -18.79
C ARG A 93 5.95 -9.95 -19.34
N ASN A 94 6.62 -11.05 -19.04
CA ASN A 94 6.24 -12.38 -19.53
C ASN A 94 5.07 -13.04 -18.77
N ARG A 95 4.70 -12.54 -17.59
CA ARG A 95 3.71 -13.16 -16.69
C ARG A 95 2.50 -12.26 -16.43
N GLU A 96 2.61 -10.98 -16.74
CA GLU A 96 1.53 -10.01 -16.60
C GLU A 96 0.66 -9.98 -17.85
N SER A 97 -0.64 -9.75 -17.65
CA SER A 97 -1.60 -9.45 -18.70
C SER A 97 -2.11 -8.02 -18.56
N GLY A 98 -2.48 -7.39 -19.69
CA GLY A 98 -3.05 -6.04 -19.73
C GLY A 98 -2.03 -4.89 -19.78
N THR A 99 -0.74 -5.17 -19.93
CA THR A 99 0.29 -4.13 -20.09
C THR A 99 0.02 -3.26 -21.31
N ILE A 100 0.09 -1.94 -21.15
CA ILE A 100 -0.08 -0.97 -22.24
C ILE A 100 1.30 -0.60 -22.77
N HIS A 101 1.46 -0.67 -24.10
CA HIS A 101 2.63 -0.16 -24.81
C HIS A 101 2.21 1.06 -25.62
N SER A 102 2.53 2.25 -25.11
CA SER A 102 2.31 3.52 -25.81
C SER A 102 3.57 3.96 -26.55
N THR A 103 3.40 4.72 -27.64
CA THR A 103 4.47 5.34 -28.41
C THR A 103 4.50 6.87 -28.26
N GLY A 104 3.80 7.40 -27.26
CA GLY A 104 3.76 8.84 -26.97
C GLY A 104 5.15 9.43 -26.73
N GLY A 105 5.37 10.65 -27.21
CA GLY A 105 6.66 11.33 -27.14
C GLY A 105 7.01 11.88 -25.76
N PHE A 106 6.02 12.11 -24.88
CA PHE A 106 6.23 12.54 -23.50
C PHE A 106 6.22 11.34 -22.56
N ARG A 107 7.37 11.00 -21.97
CA ARG A 107 7.52 9.83 -21.12
C ARG A 107 7.30 10.17 -19.64
N VAL A 108 6.34 9.49 -19.03
CA VAL A 108 6.10 9.52 -17.57
C VAL A 108 6.63 8.23 -16.95
N ALA A 109 7.56 8.33 -16.00
CA ALA A 109 7.91 7.21 -15.13
C ALA A 109 6.99 7.22 -13.90
N LEU A 110 6.04 6.29 -13.86
CA LEU A 110 5.10 6.12 -12.75
C LEU A 110 5.67 5.13 -11.72
N VAL A 111 6.23 5.67 -10.64
CA VAL A 111 6.92 4.92 -9.59
C VAL A 111 5.94 4.50 -8.50
N TYR A 112 5.98 3.22 -8.13
CA TYR A 112 5.44 2.72 -6.87
C TYR A 112 6.60 2.33 -5.96
N PRO A 113 6.83 3.00 -4.82
CA PRO A 113 8.04 2.84 -4.01
C PRO A 113 7.99 1.58 -3.13
N ASN A 114 7.56 0.46 -3.68
CA ASN A 114 7.44 -0.83 -3.01
C ASN A 114 7.62 -1.96 -4.05
N PRO A 115 7.77 -3.22 -3.61
CA PRO A 115 7.79 -4.38 -4.49
C PRO A 115 6.66 -4.44 -5.52
N TYR A 116 6.95 -5.05 -6.66
CA TYR A 116 5.98 -5.21 -7.76
C TYR A 116 4.69 -5.89 -7.32
N ALA A 117 4.75 -6.90 -6.45
CA ALA A 117 3.58 -7.62 -5.98
C ALA A 117 2.53 -6.69 -5.34
N VAL A 118 3.00 -5.67 -4.62
CA VAL A 118 2.16 -4.65 -3.98
C VAL A 118 1.67 -3.63 -5.01
N ALA A 119 2.55 -3.15 -5.89
CA ALA A 119 2.21 -2.20 -6.94
C ALA A 119 1.10 -2.75 -7.88
N ALA A 120 1.26 -4.01 -8.31
CA ALA A 120 0.29 -4.72 -9.13
C ALA A 120 -1.03 -4.99 -8.39
N SER A 121 -1.10 -4.81 -7.07
CA SER A 121 -2.33 -4.94 -6.29
C SER A 121 -2.94 -3.58 -5.89
N SER A 122 -2.37 -2.48 -6.37
CA SER A 122 -2.84 -1.13 -6.08
C SER A 122 -3.72 -0.62 -7.22
N LEU A 123 -5.04 -0.64 -7.00
CA LEU A 123 -6.02 -0.21 -8.01
C LEU A 123 -5.81 1.26 -8.42
N GLY A 124 -5.62 2.17 -7.46
CA GLY A 124 -5.38 3.59 -7.74
C GLY A 124 -4.15 3.80 -8.63
N TYR A 125 -3.06 3.08 -8.35
CA TYR A 125 -1.84 3.11 -9.18
C TYR A 125 -2.10 2.64 -10.61
N GLN A 126 -2.83 1.53 -10.78
CA GLN A 126 -3.19 1.02 -12.11
C GLN A 126 -4.12 1.97 -12.88
N ILE A 127 -5.04 2.65 -12.21
CA ILE A 127 -5.94 3.63 -12.84
C ILE A 127 -5.12 4.80 -13.39
N ILE A 128 -4.20 5.35 -12.60
CA ILE A 128 -3.35 6.46 -13.05
C ILE A 128 -2.46 6.04 -14.23
N TYR A 129 -1.89 4.84 -14.19
CA TYR A 129 -1.15 4.24 -15.32
C TYR A 129 -2.00 4.20 -16.61
N ARG A 130 -3.25 3.74 -16.51
CA ARG A 130 -4.18 3.70 -17.65
C ARG A 130 -4.54 5.10 -18.14
N LEU A 131 -4.82 6.03 -17.24
CA LEU A 131 -5.26 7.39 -17.60
C LEU A 131 -4.15 8.19 -18.29
N PHE A 132 -2.90 8.06 -17.86
CA PHE A 132 -1.79 8.66 -18.61
C PHE A 132 -1.70 8.08 -20.03
N ASN A 133 -1.75 6.76 -20.17
CA ASN A 133 -1.63 6.09 -21.46
C ASN A 133 -2.86 6.22 -22.37
N ALA A 134 -3.98 6.75 -21.86
CA ALA A 134 -5.14 7.10 -22.68
C ALA A 134 -4.88 8.36 -23.54
N HIS A 135 -3.89 9.18 -23.18
CA HIS A 135 -3.52 10.37 -23.96
C HIS A 135 -2.49 10.01 -25.05
N PRO A 136 -2.73 10.37 -26.33
CA PRO A 136 -1.91 9.90 -27.45
C PRO A 136 -0.46 10.41 -27.44
N GLU A 137 -0.21 11.57 -26.84
CA GLU A 137 1.14 12.14 -26.73
C GLU A 137 1.95 11.59 -25.55
N VAL A 138 1.34 10.83 -24.64
CA VAL A 138 1.97 10.37 -23.40
C VAL A 138 2.29 8.88 -23.46
N SER A 139 3.51 8.52 -23.07
CA SER A 139 3.91 7.15 -22.77
C SER A 139 4.20 7.03 -21.28
N CYS A 140 3.30 6.41 -20.54
CA CYS A 140 3.51 6.15 -19.11
C CYS A 140 4.02 4.73 -18.91
N GLU A 141 5.17 4.62 -18.26
CA GLU A 141 5.83 3.35 -17.95
C GLU A 141 6.01 3.24 -16.43
N ARG A 142 5.86 2.03 -15.89
CA ARG A 142 5.83 1.75 -14.46
C ARG A 142 7.23 1.45 -13.94
N ALA A 143 7.55 1.89 -12.74
CA ALA A 143 8.78 1.51 -12.05
C ALA A 143 8.48 1.16 -10.59
N VAL A 144 9.20 0.19 -10.05
CA VAL A 144 8.96 -0.32 -8.69
C VAL A 144 10.26 -0.60 -7.98
N LEU A 145 10.29 -0.33 -6.67
CA LEU A 145 11.48 -0.58 -5.86
C LEU A 145 11.83 -2.09 -5.89
N PRO A 146 13.11 -2.48 -6.03
CA PRO A 146 13.52 -3.89 -5.98
C PRO A 146 13.39 -4.46 -4.56
N ASP A 147 13.01 -5.74 -4.46
CA ASP A 147 12.84 -6.44 -3.18
C ASP A 147 14.11 -6.41 -2.31
N ASN A 148 15.27 -6.47 -2.96
CA ASN A 148 16.58 -6.39 -2.31
C ASN A 148 17.39 -5.23 -2.91
N VAL A 149 17.16 -4.03 -2.38
CA VAL A 149 17.85 -2.79 -2.76
C VAL A 149 19.37 -2.92 -2.64
N ALA A 150 19.88 -3.51 -1.56
CA ALA A 150 21.32 -3.63 -1.34
C ALA A 150 21.99 -4.52 -2.41
N GLU A 151 21.32 -5.61 -2.80
CA GLU A 151 21.77 -6.45 -3.91
C GLU A 151 21.64 -5.75 -5.25
N PHE A 152 20.53 -5.03 -5.47
CA PHE A 152 20.33 -4.25 -6.69
C PHE A 152 21.45 -3.23 -6.89
N ARG A 153 21.81 -2.44 -5.86
CA ARG A 153 22.92 -1.47 -5.93
C ARG A 153 24.27 -2.08 -6.28
N ARG A 154 24.53 -3.33 -5.87
CA ARG A 154 25.80 -4.03 -6.20
C ARG A 154 25.86 -4.45 -7.67
N LYS A 155 24.71 -4.62 -8.33
CA LYS A 155 24.61 -5.25 -9.65
C LYS A 155 24.18 -4.28 -10.74
N SER A 156 23.19 -3.43 -10.46
CA SER A 156 22.65 -2.40 -11.34
C SER A 156 23.07 -1.01 -10.87
N LYS A 157 23.17 -0.07 -11.82
CA LYS A 157 23.49 1.33 -11.51
C LYS A 157 22.27 2.24 -11.36
N THR A 158 21.13 1.90 -11.98
CA THR A 158 19.95 2.78 -11.95
C THR A 158 18.63 2.02 -11.96
N LEU A 159 17.59 2.64 -11.40
CA LEU A 159 16.21 2.17 -11.46
C LEU A 159 15.66 2.32 -12.89
N THR A 160 14.99 1.29 -13.40
CA THR A 160 14.47 1.25 -14.77
C THR A 160 12.98 0.92 -14.79
N THR A 161 12.30 1.36 -15.84
CA THR A 161 10.88 1.06 -16.07
C THR A 161 10.66 -0.40 -16.45
N ILE A 162 9.47 -0.92 -16.18
CA ILE A 162 9.10 -2.31 -16.39
C ILE A 162 8.89 -2.60 -17.87
N GLU A 163 8.30 -1.67 -18.61
CA GLU A 163 7.86 -1.88 -19.99
C GLU A 163 9.03 -1.95 -20.98
N SER A 164 10.00 -1.04 -20.84
CA SER A 164 11.10 -0.90 -21.81
C SER A 164 12.50 -0.90 -21.20
N ASP A 165 12.62 -1.12 -19.88
CA ASP A 165 13.89 -1.00 -19.16
C ASP A 165 14.50 0.41 -19.26
N TYR A 166 13.68 1.44 -19.48
CA TYR A 166 14.14 2.82 -19.63
C TYR A 166 14.60 3.39 -18.27
N PRO A 167 15.75 4.08 -18.19
CA PRO A 167 16.21 4.72 -16.95
C PRO A 167 15.20 5.73 -16.41
N VAL A 168 14.75 5.55 -15.17
CA VAL A 168 13.71 6.41 -14.56
C VAL A 168 14.12 7.87 -14.53
N GLY A 169 15.39 8.15 -14.22
CA GLY A 169 15.91 9.52 -14.17
C GLY A 169 15.95 10.24 -15.52
N GLY A 170 15.77 9.52 -16.63
CA GLY A 170 15.73 10.10 -17.99
C GLY A 170 14.32 10.36 -18.51
N ALA A 171 13.27 10.15 -17.71
CA ALA A 171 11.88 10.43 -18.11
C ALA A 171 11.62 11.94 -18.13
N ASP A 172 10.59 12.38 -18.86
CA ASP A 172 10.19 13.79 -18.90
C ASP A 172 9.47 14.23 -17.63
N CYS A 173 8.87 13.27 -16.91
CA CYS A 173 8.22 13.47 -15.62
C CYS A 173 8.33 12.20 -14.77
N ILE A 174 8.50 12.35 -13.45
CA ILE A 174 8.41 11.26 -12.49
C ILE A 174 7.15 11.45 -11.66
N ALA A 175 6.22 10.50 -11.73
CA ALA A 175 5.03 10.48 -10.89
C ALA A 175 5.17 9.37 -9.84
N ILE A 176 4.87 9.64 -8.57
CA ILE A 176 5.01 8.65 -7.48
C ILE A 176 3.71 8.53 -6.70
N SER A 177 3.20 7.30 -6.58
CA SER A 177 2.04 7.00 -5.75
C SER A 177 2.47 6.46 -4.39
N LEU A 178 2.02 7.11 -3.31
CA LEU A 178 2.31 6.75 -1.92
C LEU A 178 1.03 6.34 -1.20
N ALA A 179 1.07 5.18 -0.54
CA ALA A 179 -0.08 4.66 0.19
C ALA A 179 -0.06 5.07 1.66
N TYR A 180 1.11 4.99 2.30
CA TYR A 180 1.28 5.24 3.73
C TYR A 180 2.54 6.05 4.03
N GLU A 181 2.58 6.70 5.19
CA GLU A 181 3.69 7.56 5.60
C GLU A 181 5.06 6.86 5.63
N PRO A 182 5.20 5.58 6.06
CA PRO A 182 6.48 4.89 6.01
C PRO A 182 7.02 4.66 4.58
N ASP A 183 6.18 4.78 3.55
CA ASP A 183 6.63 4.66 2.15
C ASP A 183 7.57 5.81 1.73
N MET A 184 7.64 6.92 2.49
CA MET A 184 8.55 8.03 2.21
C MET A 184 10.01 7.58 2.16
N ALA A 185 10.44 6.69 3.04
CA ALA A 185 11.80 6.16 3.02
C ALA A 185 12.11 5.39 1.73
N ALA A 186 11.11 4.63 1.25
CA ALA A 186 11.21 3.86 0.03
C ALA A 186 11.11 4.76 -1.22
N MET A 187 10.41 5.90 -1.13
CA MET A 187 10.44 6.96 -2.14
C MET A 187 11.83 7.58 -2.26
N PHE A 188 12.48 7.93 -1.14
CA PHE A 188 13.85 8.46 -1.15
C PHE A 188 14.81 7.48 -1.80
N GLU A 189 14.68 6.19 -1.45
CA GLU A 189 15.47 5.12 -2.06
C GLU A 189 15.22 5.00 -3.58
N SER A 190 13.97 5.12 -4.02
CA SER A 190 13.60 5.04 -5.44
C SER A 190 14.17 6.21 -6.24
N LEU A 191 14.10 7.43 -5.69
CA LEU A 191 14.66 8.64 -6.31
C LEU A 191 16.20 8.56 -6.37
N ASP A 192 16.86 8.14 -5.29
CA ASP A 192 18.31 7.98 -5.25
C ASP A 192 18.80 6.93 -6.27
N LEU A 193 18.12 5.77 -6.36
CA LEU A 193 18.40 4.77 -7.39
C LEU A 193 18.15 5.27 -8.82
N ALA A 194 17.23 6.23 -9.00
CA ALA A 194 16.98 6.87 -10.29
C ALA A 194 18.01 7.98 -10.60
N GLY A 195 18.92 8.31 -9.67
CA GLY A 195 19.86 9.43 -9.82
C GLY A 195 19.20 10.80 -9.64
N ILE A 196 18.05 10.85 -8.97
CA ILE A 196 17.29 12.08 -8.73
C ILE A 196 17.44 12.50 -7.28
N PRO A 197 17.92 13.73 -7.00
CA PRO A 197 17.96 14.25 -5.63
C PRO A 197 16.57 14.21 -4.97
N PRO A 198 16.41 13.56 -3.79
CA PRO A 198 15.11 13.45 -3.15
C PRO A 198 14.49 14.81 -2.78
N LYS A 199 15.29 15.76 -2.26
CA LYS A 199 14.82 17.10 -1.92
C LYS A 199 14.57 17.93 -3.18
N ARG A 200 13.43 18.63 -3.25
CA ARG A 200 13.09 19.53 -4.36
C ARG A 200 14.17 20.59 -4.58
N CYS A 201 14.64 21.23 -3.52
CA CYS A 201 15.63 22.31 -3.59
C CYS A 201 17.00 21.88 -4.14
N ASP A 202 17.30 20.58 -4.17
CA ASP A 202 18.54 20.06 -4.75
C ASP A 202 18.38 19.74 -6.26
N ARG A 203 17.18 19.88 -6.83
CA ARG A 203 16.88 19.54 -8.24
C ARG A 203 16.97 20.76 -9.15
N GLY A 204 18.01 20.84 -9.97
CA GLY A 204 18.13 21.81 -11.08
C GLY A 204 17.27 21.48 -12.32
N VAL A 205 17.44 22.29 -13.37
CA VAL A 205 16.71 22.22 -14.66
C VAL A 205 16.90 20.90 -15.42
N GLN A 206 17.98 20.18 -15.16
CA GLN A 206 18.32 18.90 -15.79
C GLN A 206 17.51 17.72 -15.23
N HIS A 207 16.88 17.88 -14.07
CA HIS A 207 16.06 16.83 -13.48
C HIS A 207 14.61 16.96 -13.94
N PRO A 208 13.85 15.86 -14.08
CA PRO A 208 12.42 15.96 -14.34
C PRO A 208 11.66 16.52 -13.12
N PRO A 209 10.49 17.16 -13.34
CA PRO A 209 9.56 17.44 -12.26
C PRO A 209 9.11 16.13 -11.59
N VAL A 210 8.97 16.16 -10.27
CA VAL A 210 8.49 15.05 -9.43
C VAL A 210 7.09 15.38 -8.90
N ILE A 211 6.11 14.63 -9.38
CA ILE A 211 4.71 14.74 -8.98
C ILE A 211 4.38 13.61 -8.01
N LEU A 212 3.89 13.94 -6.83
CA LEU A 212 3.47 12.93 -5.84
C LEU A 212 1.95 12.83 -5.79
N GLY A 213 1.44 11.71 -5.28
CA GLY A 213 0.01 11.54 -5.01
C GLY A 213 -0.26 10.21 -4.32
N GLY A 214 -1.52 9.79 -4.37
CA GLY A 214 -1.98 8.53 -3.80
C GLY A 214 -2.72 8.70 -2.47
N PRO A 215 -3.14 7.57 -1.85
CA PRO A 215 -4.00 7.57 -0.67
C PRO A 215 -3.45 8.34 0.54
N ILE A 216 -2.11 8.51 0.64
CA ILE A 216 -1.49 9.27 1.73
C ILE A 216 -2.03 10.71 1.85
N THR A 217 -2.50 11.29 0.75
CA THR A 217 -3.05 12.65 0.71
C THR A 217 -4.37 12.80 1.46
N MET A 218 -5.06 11.68 1.74
CA MET A 218 -6.24 11.62 2.60
C MET A 218 -5.90 11.64 4.10
N SER A 219 -4.62 11.44 4.42
CA SER A 219 -4.06 11.59 5.77
C SER A 219 -3.43 12.98 5.88
N ASN A 220 -2.18 13.13 5.46
CA ASN A 220 -1.42 14.36 5.59
C ASN A 220 -0.37 14.45 4.48
N ALA A 221 -0.44 15.52 3.68
CA ALA A 221 0.49 15.76 2.58
C ALA A 221 1.70 16.63 2.97
N LEU A 222 1.66 17.34 4.11
CA LEU A 222 2.72 18.29 4.49
C LEU A 222 4.11 17.64 4.62
N PRO A 223 4.28 16.43 5.16
CA PRO A 223 5.60 15.79 5.19
C PRO A 223 6.22 15.59 3.80
N LEU A 224 5.40 15.53 2.75
CA LEU A 224 5.86 15.31 1.36
C LEU A 224 6.36 16.58 0.68
N ALA A 225 5.98 17.76 1.20
CA ALA A 225 6.23 19.05 0.57
C ALA A 225 7.71 19.33 0.22
N PRO A 226 8.71 18.97 1.05
CA PRO A 226 10.12 19.18 0.71
C PRO A 226 10.63 18.36 -0.49
N PHE A 227 9.86 17.37 -0.95
CA PHE A 227 10.29 16.37 -1.93
C PHE A 227 9.54 16.44 -3.25
N ALA A 228 8.42 17.19 -3.31
CA ALA A 228 7.54 17.28 -4.46
C ALA A 228 7.64 18.63 -5.15
N ASP A 229 7.55 18.63 -6.48
CA ASP A 229 7.25 19.83 -7.28
C ASP A 229 5.75 20.16 -7.21
N ALA A 230 4.89 19.14 -7.34
CA ALA A 230 3.46 19.25 -7.03
C ALA A 230 2.93 17.93 -6.44
N ILE A 231 1.83 18.01 -5.71
CA ILE A 231 1.15 16.87 -5.09
C ILE A 231 -0.32 16.86 -5.56
N VAL A 232 -0.75 15.75 -6.15
CA VAL A 232 -2.16 15.53 -6.53
C VAL A 232 -2.95 15.14 -5.28
N MET A 233 -3.94 15.95 -4.93
CA MET A 233 -4.73 15.84 -3.71
C MET A 233 -6.07 15.14 -3.96
N GLY A 234 -6.29 13.98 -3.32
CA GLY A 234 -7.54 13.23 -3.39
C GLY A 234 -7.64 12.29 -4.60
N ASP A 235 -8.83 12.21 -5.19
CA ASP A 235 -9.14 11.29 -6.29
C ASP A 235 -8.44 11.75 -7.59
N GLY A 236 -7.30 11.12 -7.89
CA GLY A 236 -6.40 11.56 -8.97
C GLY A 236 -7.00 11.52 -10.38
N GLU A 237 -8.07 10.76 -10.61
CA GLU A 237 -8.76 10.67 -11.91
C GLU A 237 -9.21 12.04 -12.44
N LEU A 238 -9.66 12.90 -11.53
CA LEU A 238 -10.12 14.25 -11.84
C LEU A 238 -8.95 15.20 -12.16
N ALA A 239 -7.75 14.90 -11.65
CA ALA A 239 -6.56 15.71 -11.87
C ALA A 239 -5.82 15.36 -13.17
N MET A 240 -6.09 14.20 -13.78
CA MET A 240 -5.26 13.67 -14.88
C MET A 240 -5.23 14.56 -16.12
N GLY A 241 -6.38 15.04 -16.59
CA GLY A 241 -6.44 15.94 -17.76
C GLY A 241 -5.63 17.22 -17.54
N PRO A 242 -5.96 18.04 -16.50
CA PRO A 242 -5.22 19.26 -16.20
C PRO A 242 -3.73 19.07 -15.93
N LEU A 243 -3.33 17.91 -15.37
CA LEU A 243 -1.93 17.55 -15.16
C LEU A 243 -1.21 17.29 -16.49
N ILE A 244 -1.78 16.47 -17.37
CA ILE A 244 -1.19 16.13 -18.67
C ILE A 244 -1.03 17.39 -19.52
N GLU A 245 -2.05 18.25 -19.57
CA GLU A 245 -2.00 19.54 -20.28
C GLU A 245 -0.84 20.41 -19.78
N ALA A 246 -0.69 20.55 -18.46
CA ALA A 246 0.39 21.33 -17.85
C ALA A 246 1.77 20.75 -18.18
N LEU A 247 1.92 19.42 -18.12
CA LEU A 247 3.17 18.72 -18.41
C LEU A 247 3.57 18.83 -19.90
N LEU A 248 2.62 18.76 -20.83
CA LEU A 248 2.89 18.94 -22.26
C LEU A 248 3.24 20.41 -22.59
N ALA A 249 2.59 21.38 -21.92
CA ALA A 249 2.98 22.78 -22.02
C ALA A 249 4.38 23.03 -21.46
N TYR A 250 4.73 22.36 -20.36
CA TYR A 250 6.08 22.35 -19.80
C TYR A 250 7.10 21.78 -20.79
N GLN A 251 6.81 20.65 -21.45
CA GLN A 251 7.72 20.07 -22.46
C GLN A 251 8.07 21.06 -23.57
N LYS A 252 7.09 21.85 -24.03
CA LYS A 252 7.27 22.84 -25.10
C LYS A 252 8.07 24.06 -24.64
N SER A 253 7.86 24.50 -23.40
CA SER A 253 8.46 25.73 -22.88
C SER A 253 9.81 25.52 -22.19
N GLY A 254 10.05 24.33 -21.62
CA GLY A 254 11.20 24.03 -20.76
C GLY A 254 11.21 24.79 -19.42
N ASN A 255 10.15 25.54 -19.09
CA ASN A 255 10.12 26.41 -17.92
C ASN A 255 9.33 25.76 -16.77
N ARG A 256 10.05 25.32 -15.73
CA ARG A 256 9.44 24.66 -14.56
C ARG A 256 8.58 25.64 -13.74
N ASP A 257 8.95 26.90 -13.66
CA ASP A 257 8.19 27.89 -12.88
C ASP A 257 6.79 28.10 -13.48
N ASN A 258 6.68 28.05 -14.81
CA ASN A 258 5.39 28.10 -15.50
C ASN A 258 4.53 26.87 -15.18
N LEU A 259 5.13 25.66 -15.11
CA LEU A 259 4.44 24.44 -14.70
C LEU A 259 3.90 24.57 -13.27
N LEU A 260 4.74 25.06 -12.34
CA LEU A 260 4.35 25.22 -10.94
C LEU A 260 3.24 26.26 -10.77
N ALA A 261 3.35 27.40 -11.45
CA ALA A 261 2.34 28.46 -11.40
C ALA A 261 0.98 28.00 -11.97
N ASP A 262 1.00 27.27 -13.11
CA ASP A 262 -0.21 26.72 -13.71
C ASP A 262 -0.89 25.69 -12.79
N LEU A 263 -0.13 24.72 -12.28
CA LEU A 263 -0.66 23.73 -11.35
C LEU A 263 -1.17 24.37 -10.05
N ALA A 264 -0.47 25.36 -9.50
CA ALA A 264 -0.89 26.06 -8.29
C ALA A 264 -2.23 26.81 -8.43
N GLY A 265 -2.59 27.18 -9.66
CA GLY A 265 -3.88 27.81 -9.99
C GLY A 265 -5.03 26.81 -10.20
N LYS A 266 -4.74 25.51 -10.31
CA LYS A 266 -5.72 24.45 -10.59
C LYS A 266 -6.17 23.74 -9.32
N ALA A 267 -7.45 23.37 -9.27
CA ALA A 267 -7.99 22.59 -8.15
C ALA A 267 -7.31 21.20 -8.06
N GLY A 268 -7.06 20.74 -6.85
CA GLY A 268 -6.49 19.40 -6.61
C GLY A 268 -4.97 19.29 -6.69
N PHE A 269 -4.26 20.40 -6.90
CA PHE A 269 -2.80 20.41 -6.89
C PHE A 269 -2.28 21.25 -5.73
N PHE A 270 -1.48 20.63 -4.87
CA PHE A 270 -0.69 21.30 -3.86
C PHE A 270 0.71 21.54 -4.40
N VAL A 271 1.12 22.80 -4.53
CA VAL A 271 2.46 23.21 -4.98
C VAL A 271 3.18 23.82 -3.80
N PRO A 272 4.01 23.06 -3.06
CA PRO A 272 4.54 23.49 -1.77
C PRO A 272 5.30 24.81 -1.81
N GLU A 273 6.03 25.06 -2.90
CA GLU A 273 6.81 26.29 -3.07
C GLU A 273 5.95 27.56 -3.16
N LEU A 274 4.72 27.43 -3.67
CA LEU A 274 3.81 28.56 -3.87
C LEU A 274 2.70 28.63 -2.80
N HIS A 275 2.29 27.48 -2.26
CA HIS A 275 1.24 27.39 -1.25
C HIS A 275 1.77 27.41 0.19
N GLY A 276 3.05 27.12 0.42
CA GLY A 276 3.60 26.94 1.75
C GLY A 276 2.91 25.80 2.49
N ASP A 277 2.43 26.04 3.71
CA ASP A 277 1.70 25.04 4.49
C ASP A 277 0.19 25.00 4.20
N ARG A 278 -0.30 25.82 3.27
CA ARG A 278 -1.72 25.87 2.90
C ARG A 278 -2.09 24.73 1.96
N VAL A 279 -2.42 23.57 2.53
CA VAL A 279 -2.87 22.41 1.75
C VAL A 279 -4.23 22.68 1.09
N PRO A 280 -4.38 22.56 -0.24
CA PRO A 280 -5.65 22.75 -0.93
C PRO A 280 -6.64 21.61 -0.65
N ALA A 281 -7.91 21.85 -0.94
CA ALA A 281 -8.95 20.84 -0.83
C ALA A 281 -8.69 19.66 -1.76
N MET A 282 -9.01 18.45 -1.30
CA MET A 282 -8.93 17.23 -2.08
C MET A 282 -10.02 17.18 -3.16
N LEU A 283 -9.66 16.65 -4.33
CA LEU A 283 -10.64 16.25 -5.33
C LEU A 283 -11.40 15.01 -4.86
N ILE A 284 -12.70 14.98 -5.12
CA ILE A 284 -13.59 13.87 -4.75
C ILE A 284 -14.41 13.52 -5.99
N ALA A 285 -14.18 12.33 -6.55
CA ALA A 285 -14.90 11.86 -7.73
C ALA A 285 -16.31 11.40 -7.37
N GLY A 286 -17.27 11.72 -8.24
CA GLY A 286 -18.65 11.25 -8.13
C GLY A 286 -18.83 9.80 -8.57
N ALA A 287 -20.07 9.32 -8.53
CA ALA A 287 -20.41 7.94 -8.89
C ALA A 287 -20.24 7.65 -10.40
N GLU A 288 -20.22 8.69 -11.23
CA GLU A 288 -19.97 8.62 -12.67
C GLU A 288 -18.57 8.12 -13.03
N HIS A 289 -17.63 8.17 -12.08
CA HIS A 289 -16.29 7.60 -12.21
C HIS A 289 -16.21 6.13 -11.75
N LEU A 290 -17.35 5.50 -11.40
CA LEU A 290 -17.41 4.12 -10.94
C LEU A 290 -18.12 3.19 -11.95
N PRO A 291 -17.68 1.93 -12.09
CA PRO A 291 -16.60 1.32 -11.32
C PRO A 291 -15.22 1.79 -11.80
N ALA A 292 -14.31 1.98 -10.86
CA ALA A 292 -12.90 2.16 -11.21
C ALA A 292 -12.30 0.77 -11.46
N VAL A 293 -11.62 0.57 -12.59
CA VAL A 293 -11.18 -0.76 -13.03
C VAL A 293 -9.67 -0.76 -13.21
N GLY A 294 -9.04 -1.83 -12.73
CA GLY A 294 -7.62 -2.08 -12.93
C GLY A 294 -7.26 -2.24 -14.40
N GLN A 295 -5.96 -2.25 -14.67
CA GLN A 295 -5.39 -2.42 -16.00
C GLN A 295 -4.69 -3.77 -16.15
N THR A 296 -4.03 -4.25 -15.10
CA THR A 296 -3.19 -5.46 -15.18
C THR A 296 -3.55 -6.48 -14.11
N TRP A 297 -3.35 -7.76 -14.45
CA TRP A 297 -3.41 -8.88 -13.53
C TRP A 297 -2.24 -9.83 -13.80
N THR A 298 -1.77 -10.48 -12.73
CA THR A 298 -0.58 -11.33 -12.77
C THR A 298 -0.56 -12.29 -11.59
N PRO A 299 0.02 -13.50 -11.74
CA PRO A 299 0.18 -14.42 -10.62
C PRO A 299 1.17 -13.89 -9.58
N ASP A 300 2.05 -12.95 -9.96
CA ASP A 300 3.11 -12.39 -9.11
C ASP A 300 2.61 -11.20 -8.23
N ALA A 301 1.31 -10.87 -8.26
CA ALA A 301 0.66 -9.87 -7.42
C ALA A 301 0.27 -10.42 -6.03
N GLU A 302 0.20 -9.56 -5.00
CA GLU A 302 -0.38 -9.92 -3.69
C GLU A 302 -1.84 -10.39 -3.84
N LEU A 303 -2.60 -9.71 -4.70
CA LEU A 303 -3.93 -10.12 -5.17
C LEU A 303 -3.80 -10.92 -6.47
N SER A 304 -3.10 -12.06 -6.38
CA SER A 304 -2.74 -12.93 -7.50
C SER A 304 -3.90 -13.24 -8.47
N ASP A 305 -3.63 -13.04 -9.76
CA ASP A 305 -4.51 -13.29 -10.92
C ASP A 305 -5.88 -12.59 -10.84
N MET A 306 -5.93 -11.43 -10.20
CA MET A 306 -7.17 -10.71 -9.92
C MET A 306 -7.30 -9.43 -10.75
N MET A 307 -8.38 -9.31 -11.53
CA MET A 307 -8.82 -8.03 -12.06
C MET A 307 -9.49 -7.24 -10.93
N LEU A 308 -8.97 -6.06 -10.60
CA LEU A 308 -9.48 -5.23 -9.52
C LEU A 308 -10.58 -4.28 -10.03
N ILE A 309 -11.71 -4.26 -9.34
CA ILE A 309 -12.89 -3.46 -9.68
C ILE A 309 -13.40 -2.78 -8.41
N GLU A 310 -13.35 -1.45 -8.35
CA GLU A 310 -13.96 -0.68 -7.28
C GLU A 310 -15.46 -0.54 -7.52
N THR A 311 -16.26 -1.30 -6.76
CA THR A 311 -17.72 -1.29 -6.89
C THR A 311 -18.36 -0.08 -6.21
N SER A 312 -17.63 0.55 -5.30
CA SER A 312 -18.12 1.65 -4.49
C SER A 312 -16.98 2.43 -3.88
N ARG A 313 -17.09 3.76 -3.88
CA ARG A 313 -16.14 4.65 -3.22
C ARG A 313 -16.76 5.24 -1.97
N GLY A 314 -16.02 5.11 -0.88
CA GLY A 314 -16.44 5.56 0.43
C GLY A 314 -17.19 4.55 1.27
N CYS A 315 -17.75 5.04 2.38
CA CYS A 315 -18.27 4.19 3.44
C CYS A 315 -19.45 4.88 4.15
N PRO A 316 -20.58 4.18 4.37
CA PRO A 316 -21.75 4.76 5.02
C PRO A 316 -21.62 4.77 6.56
N ARG A 317 -20.43 4.39 7.08
CA ARG A 317 -20.18 4.22 8.51
C ARG A 317 -19.37 5.41 9.06
N TYR A 318 -19.48 5.63 10.36
CA TYR A 318 -18.90 6.79 11.06
C TYR A 318 -17.84 6.38 12.08
N CYS A 319 -16.99 5.41 11.71
CA CYS A 319 -15.95 4.91 12.62
C CYS A 319 -14.98 6.05 13.01
N SER A 320 -14.74 6.23 14.31
CA SER A 320 -14.02 7.40 14.85
C SER A 320 -12.54 7.50 14.44
N PHE A 321 -11.94 6.41 13.96
CA PHE A 321 -10.53 6.33 13.56
C PHE A 321 -10.31 6.39 12.04
N CYS A 322 -11.38 6.36 11.24
CA CYS A 322 -11.26 6.04 9.81
C CYS A 322 -11.14 7.30 8.96
N VAL A 323 -10.02 7.44 8.23
CA VAL A 323 -9.77 8.54 7.27
C VAL A 323 -10.79 8.60 6.13
N MET A 324 -11.38 7.46 5.75
CA MET A 324 -12.43 7.43 4.72
C MET A 324 -13.71 8.18 5.11
N ARG A 325 -13.91 8.47 6.41
CA ARG A 325 -15.12 9.15 6.89
C ARG A 325 -15.27 10.55 6.29
N GLN A 326 -14.18 11.26 6.05
CA GLN A 326 -14.22 12.67 5.65
C GLN A 326 -14.43 12.85 4.14
N THR A 327 -13.69 12.11 3.33
CA THR A 327 -13.57 12.30 1.87
C THR A 327 -14.57 11.48 1.06
N ALA A 328 -15.33 10.61 1.73
CA ALA A 328 -16.03 9.53 1.07
C ALA A 328 -17.47 9.34 1.59
N GLN A 329 -18.10 10.45 1.98
CA GLN A 329 -19.52 10.53 2.31
C GLN A 329 -20.27 11.48 1.36
N PRO A 330 -21.48 11.12 0.90
CA PRO A 330 -22.09 9.79 1.01
C PRO A 330 -21.27 8.73 0.23
N MET A 331 -21.45 7.45 0.59
CA MET A 331 -20.91 6.35 -0.21
C MET A 331 -21.52 6.39 -1.61
N ARG A 332 -20.67 6.23 -2.62
CA ARG A 332 -21.03 6.26 -4.04
C ARG A 332 -20.89 4.85 -4.60
N GLU A 333 -21.86 4.40 -5.38
CA GLU A 333 -21.88 3.03 -5.91
C GLU A 333 -21.82 3.04 -7.43
N ALA A 334 -21.10 2.08 -8.00
CA ALA A 334 -21.14 1.76 -9.41
C ALA A 334 -22.51 1.20 -9.79
N LYS A 335 -22.95 1.42 -11.04
CA LYS A 335 -24.12 0.73 -11.60
C LYS A 335 -23.79 -0.75 -11.79
N LEU A 336 -24.77 -1.64 -11.55
CA LEU A 336 -24.60 -3.08 -11.69
C LEU A 336 -24.10 -3.46 -13.09
N GLU A 337 -24.71 -2.90 -14.13
CA GLU A 337 -24.40 -3.21 -15.53
C GLU A 337 -22.94 -2.88 -15.86
N SER A 338 -22.45 -1.73 -15.37
CA SER A 338 -21.06 -1.31 -15.55
C SER A 338 -20.08 -2.25 -14.85
N VAL A 339 -20.42 -2.75 -13.65
CA VAL A 339 -19.60 -3.74 -12.94
C VAL A 339 -19.58 -5.08 -13.68
N LEU A 340 -20.74 -5.54 -14.18
CA LEU A 340 -20.81 -6.78 -14.95
C LEU A 340 -20.01 -6.69 -16.25
N ALA A 341 -20.05 -5.55 -16.94
CA ALA A 341 -19.23 -5.30 -18.11
C ALA A 341 -17.73 -5.32 -17.78
N ALA A 342 -17.32 -4.70 -16.67
CA ALA A 342 -15.93 -4.70 -16.21
C ALA A 342 -15.40 -6.10 -15.81
N MET A 343 -16.28 -7.06 -15.52
CA MET A 343 -15.91 -8.44 -15.20
C MET A 343 -15.61 -9.28 -16.46
N ASP A 344 -16.02 -8.81 -17.64
CA ASP A 344 -15.81 -9.46 -18.92
C ASP A 344 -14.35 -9.25 -19.40
N CYS A 345 -13.49 -10.14 -18.92
CA CYS A 345 -12.06 -10.16 -19.20
C CYS A 345 -11.51 -11.57 -19.01
N ASP A 346 -10.27 -11.83 -19.41
CA ASP A 346 -9.66 -13.16 -19.26
C ASP A 346 -9.06 -13.42 -17.87
N ALA A 347 -9.20 -12.47 -16.94
CA ALA A 347 -8.68 -12.63 -15.58
C ALA A 347 -9.35 -13.83 -14.87
N PRO A 348 -8.56 -14.77 -14.30
CA PRO A 348 -9.08 -15.94 -13.60
C PRO A 348 -9.89 -15.58 -12.34
N ARG A 349 -9.62 -14.40 -11.75
CA ARG A 349 -10.28 -13.94 -10.53
C ARG A 349 -10.72 -12.48 -10.67
N ILE A 350 -11.82 -12.15 -10.00
CA ILE A 350 -12.31 -10.77 -9.87
C ILE A 350 -12.18 -10.31 -8.42
N GLY A 351 -11.60 -9.13 -8.24
CA GLY A 351 -11.42 -8.49 -6.95
C GLY A 351 -12.33 -7.29 -6.81
N PHE A 352 -13.34 -7.39 -5.95
CA PHE A 352 -14.17 -6.26 -5.60
C PHE A 352 -13.49 -5.45 -4.49
N VAL A 353 -13.09 -4.22 -4.83
CA VAL A 353 -12.30 -3.33 -3.99
C VAL A 353 -13.16 -2.16 -3.51
N GLY A 354 -12.87 -1.67 -2.30
CA GLY A 354 -13.55 -0.53 -1.69
C GLY A 354 -13.48 -0.59 -0.17
N ALA A 355 -13.77 0.54 0.47
CA ALA A 355 -13.77 0.64 1.93
C ALA A 355 -14.92 -0.16 2.58
N ALA A 356 -16.04 -0.29 1.87
CA ALA A 356 -17.27 -0.89 2.37
C ALA A 356 -17.93 -1.84 1.35
N VAL A 357 -17.15 -2.67 0.65
CA VAL A 357 -17.65 -3.57 -0.41
C VAL A 357 -18.80 -4.47 0.05
N SER A 358 -18.79 -4.94 1.30
CA SER A 358 -19.91 -5.73 1.85
C SER A 358 -21.23 -4.97 1.97
N GLU A 359 -21.22 -3.64 1.84
CA GLU A 359 -22.41 -2.78 1.83
C GLU A 359 -22.88 -2.45 0.41
N TYR A 360 -22.09 -2.78 -0.63
CA TYR A 360 -22.50 -2.51 -2.02
C TYR A 360 -23.82 -3.20 -2.32
N THR A 361 -24.83 -2.42 -2.75
CA THR A 361 -26.20 -2.90 -2.96
C THR A 361 -26.28 -4.18 -3.80
N HIS A 362 -25.42 -4.32 -4.80
CA HIS A 362 -25.42 -5.47 -5.71
C HIS A 362 -24.31 -6.50 -5.48
N ILE A 363 -23.67 -6.52 -4.30
CA ILE A 363 -22.53 -7.40 -4.04
C ILE A 363 -22.85 -8.89 -4.27
N ARG A 364 -24.04 -9.36 -3.86
CA ARG A 364 -24.49 -10.75 -4.08
C ARG A 364 -24.68 -11.05 -5.56
N SER A 365 -25.23 -10.10 -6.32
CA SER A 365 -25.47 -10.26 -7.76
C SER A 365 -24.15 -10.42 -8.53
N VAL A 366 -23.17 -9.57 -8.26
CA VAL A 366 -21.87 -9.63 -8.95
C VAL A 366 -21.07 -10.87 -8.56
N LEU A 367 -21.15 -11.32 -7.30
CA LEU A 367 -20.53 -12.57 -6.86
C LEU A 367 -21.16 -13.78 -7.54
N ARG A 368 -22.50 -13.84 -7.64
CA ARG A 368 -23.18 -14.94 -8.33
C ARG A 368 -22.74 -15.03 -9.79
N GLN A 369 -22.61 -13.89 -10.46
CA GLN A 369 -22.19 -13.84 -11.86
C GLN A 369 -20.72 -14.25 -12.01
N ALA A 370 -19.83 -13.82 -11.11
CA ALA A 370 -18.43 -14.25 -11.11
C ALA A 370 -18.31 -15.78 -10.93
N VAL A 371 -19.00 -16.34 -9.94
CA VAL A 371 -19.00 -17.79 -9.66
C VAL A 371 -19.61 -18.57 -10.83
N LYS A 372 -20.73 -18.10 -11.40
CA LYS A 372 -21.37 -18.70 -12.57
C LYS A 372 -20.44 -18.73 -13.79
N ALA A 373 -19.62 -17.69 -13.96
CA ALA A 373 -18.60 -17.62 -14.99
C ALA A 373 -17.34 -18.46 -14.68
N GLY A 374 -17.32 -19.20 -13.57
CA GLY A 374 -16.18 -20.03 -13.17
C GLY A 374 -14.99 -19.24 -12.63
N LYS A 375 -15.16 -17.95 -12.31
CA LYS A 375 -14.08 -17.09 -11.80
C LYS A 375 -13.95 -17.19 -10.29
N GLY A 376 -12.72 -17.11 -9.80
CA GLY A 376 -12.48 -16.88 -8.38
C GLY A 376 -12.85 -15.46 -7.97
N VAL A 377 -13.06 -15.23 -6.68
CA VAL A 377 -13.42 -13.90 -6.15
C VAL A 377 -12.45 -13.43 -5.08
N GLY A 378 -12.41 -12.11 -4.88
CA GLY A 378 -11.73 -11.41 -3.81
C GLY A 378 -12.56 -10.20 -3.39
N ILE A 379 -12.57 -9.90 -2.10
CA ILE A 379 -13.25 -8.77 -1.47
C ILE A 379 -12.30 -8.14 -0.47
N SER A 380 -12.08 -6.84 -0.58
CA SER A 380 -11.16 -6.07 0.28
C SER A 380 -11.69 -5.83 1.70
N SER A 381 -13.02 -5.84 1.91
CA SER A 381 -13.65 -5.48 3.18
C SER A 381 -14.89 -6.33 3.44
N LEU A 382 -14.85 -7.12 4.53
CA LEU A 382 -15.97 -7.93 5.02
C LEU A 382 -16.37 -7.48 6.44
N ARG A 383 -17.58 -6.93 6.55
CA ARG A 383 -18.17 -6.53 7.83
C ARG A 383 -19.01 -7.68 8.39
N ALA A 384 -18.72 -8.07 9.63
CA ALA A 384 -19.30 -9.28 10.24
C ALA A 384 -20.84 -9.27 10.34
N ASP A 385 -21.48 -8.11 10.52
CA ASP A 385 -22.95 -7.97 10.61
C ASP A 385 -23.65 -7.91 9.24
N ARG A 386 -22.91 -8.02 8.14
CA ARG A 386 -23.45 -8.08 6.77
C ARG A 386 -23.38 -9.48 6.17
N LEU A 387 -22.80 -10.44 6.90
CA LEU A 387 -22.63 -11.81 6.46
C LEU A 387 -23.89 -12.62 6.75
N ASP A 388 -24.28 -13.42 5.77
CA ASP A 388 -25.32 -14.44 5.84
C ASP A 388 -24.86 -15.69 5.07
N GLU A 389 -25.67 -16.75 5.09
CA GLU A 389 -25.34 -18.02 4.43
C GLU A 389 -25.15 -17.87 2.92
N GLU A 390 -25.96 -17.03 2.25
CA GLU A 390 -25.84 -16.81 0.81
C GLU A 390 -24.50 -16.13 0.49
N PHE A 391 -24.19 -15.03 1.16
CA PHE A 391 -22.97 -14.28 0.90
C PHE A 391 -21.74 -15.14 1.19
N VAL A 392 -21.70 -15.83 2.33
CA VAL A 392 -20.57 -16.70 2.68
C VAL A 392 -20.49 -17.93 1.75
N GLY A 393 -21.63 -18.46 1.31
CA GLY A 393 -21.69 -19.52 0.30
C GLY A 393 -21.07 -19.10 -1.04
N LEU A 394 -21.40 -17.90 -1.52
CA LEU A 394 -20.81 -17.34 -2.74
C LEU A 394 -19.30 -17.11 -2.60
N LEU A 395 -18.83 -16.66 -1.42
CA LEU A 395 -17.39 -16.53 -1.16
C LEU A 395 -16.68 -17.88 -1.21
N ARG A 396 -17.25 -18.91 -0.58
CA ARG A 396 -16.73 -20.29 -0.63
C ARG A 396 -16.62 -20.78 -2.06
N ASP A 397 -17.68 -20.60 -2.85
CA ASP A 397 -17.75 -21.07 -4.24
C ASP A 397 -16.78 -20.29 -5.14
N GLY A 398 -16.55 -19.00 -4.84
CA GLY A 398 -15.50 -18.18 -5.45
C GLY A 398 -14.08 -18.43 -4.90
N GLY A 399 -13.89 -19.45 -4.06
CA GLY A 399 -12.57 -19.96 -3.66
C GLY A 399 -12.05 -19.51 -2.29
N TYR A 400 -12.85 -18.82 -1.47
CA TYR A 400 -12.43 -18.43 -0.12
C TYR A 400 -12.14 -19.65 0.76
N ARG A 401 -10.99 -19.61 1.43
CA ARG A 401 -10.58 -20.61 2.44
C ARG A 401 -10.36 -20.01 3.83
N THR A 402 -10.38 -18.69 3.93
CA THR A 402 -10.14 -17.92 5.16
C THR A 402 -11.21 -16.84 5.26
N MET A 403 -11.92 -16.79 6.38
CA MET A 403 -12.79 -15.68 6.71
C MET A 403 -11.96 -14.60 7.41
N THR A 404 -11.94 -13.37 6.88
CA THR A 404 -11.26 -12.25 7.53
C THR A 404 -12.27 -11.14 7.77
N VAL A 405 -12.45 -10.72 9.03
CA VAL A 405 -13.35 -9.63 9.42
C VAL A 405 -12.62 -8.57 10.24
N ALA A 406 -13.14 -7.34 10.21
CA ALA A 406 -12.67 -6.25 11.04
C ALA A 406 -13.44 -6.22 12.37
N ALA A 407 -12.79 -6.61 13.47
CA ALA A 407 -13.32 -6.42 14.82
C ALA A 407 -13.05 -5.00 15.35
N ASP A 408 -11.96 -4.39 14.86
CA ASP A 408 -11.47 -3.01 15.05
C ASP A 408 -11.10 -2.60 16.48
N ALA A 409 -11.63 -3.22 17.52
CA ALA A 409 -11.28 -2.88 18.91
C ALA A 409 -11.26 -4.12 19.81
N PRO A 410 -10.46 -4.11 20.90
CA PRO A 410 -10.21 -5.29 21.71
C PRO A 410 -11.44 -5.73 22.50
N SER A 411 -12.27 -4.79 22.95
CA SER A 411 -13.46 -5.06 23.76
C SER A 411 -14.75 -4.48 23.17
N GLN A 412 -15.89 -4.91 23.71
CA GLN A 412 -17.20 -4.37 23.35
C GLN A 412 -17.33 -2.88 23.72
N ALA A 413 -16.77 -2.49 24.87
CA ALA A 413 -16.72 -1.10 25.30
C ALA A 413 -15.94 -0.24 24.30
N MET A 414 -14.76 -0.69 23.88
CA MET A 414 -13.94 0.04 22.89
C MET A 414 -14.60 0.07 21.50
N ARG A 415 -15.26 -1.02 21.06
CA ARG A 415 -16.06 -1.02 19.81
C ARG A 415 -17.17 0.05 19.84
N GLY A 416 -17.77 0.26 21.01
CA GLY A 416 -18.73 1.35 21.26
C GLY A 416 -18.12 2.73 21.07
N LYS A 417 -16.96 3.00 21.71
CA LYS A 417 -16.23 4.28 21.57
C LYS A 417 -15.82 4.58 20.11
N LEU A 418 -15.43 3.56 19.35
CA LEU A 418 -15.08 3.71 17.94
C LEU A 418 -16.30 3.89 17.01
N LYS A 419 -17.53 3.85 17.53
CA LYS A 419 -18.77 3.92 16.74
C LYS A 419 -18.84 2.85 15.65
N LYS A 420 -18.21 1.69 15.87
CA LYS A 420 -18.16 0.62 14.86
C LYS A 420 -19.52 -0.08 14.71
N GLY A 421 -20.33 -0.09 15.77
CA GLY A 421 -21.66 -0.72 15.78
C GLY A 421 -21.66 -2.25 15.74
N LEU A 422 -20.48 -2.89 15.84
CA LEU A 422 -20.37 -4.35 15.93
C LEU A 422 -20.49 -4.83 17.37
N ARG A 423 -21.16 -5.97 17.54
CA ARG A 423 -21.30 -6.69 18.82
C ARG A 423 -20.61 -8.04 18.74
N GLY A 424 -20.20 -8.61 19.88
CA GLY A 424 -19.60 -9.95 19.94
C GLY A 424 -20.39 -11.01 19.17
N LYS A 425 -21.73 -10.99 19.28
CA LYS A 425 -22.62 -11.90 18.54
C LYS A 425 -22.44 -11.87 17.01
N HIS A 426 -22.09 -10.73 16.42
CA HIS A 426 -21.88 -10.65 14.97
C HIS A 426 -20.58 -11.36 14.56
N LEU A 427 -19.55 -11.29 15.42
CA LEU A 427 -18.26 -11.96 15.20
C LEU A 427 -18.38 -13.47 15.44
N ILE A 428 -19.14 -13.90 16.46
CA ILE A 428 -19.49 -15.31 16.69
C ILE A 428 -20.24 -15.87 15.47
N HIS A 429 -21.29 -15.18 15.03
CA HIS A 429 -22.06 -15.60 13.86
C HIS A 429 -21.20 -15.71 12.59
N ALA A 430 -20.29 -14.75 12.37
CA ALA A 430 -19.35 -14.83 11.26
C ALA A 430 -18.42 -16.05 11.33
N ALA A 431 -18.02 -16.47 12.54
CA ALA A 431 -17.23 -17.68 12.74
C ALA A 431 -18.04 -18.96 12.49
N GLU A 432 -19.31 -18.99 12.92
CA GLU A 432 -20.23 -20.10 12.62
C GLU A 432 -20.46 -20.25 11.11
N LEU A 433 -20.71 -19.15 10.40
CA LEU A 433 -20.83 -19.15 8.93
C LEU A 433 -19.54 -19.63 8.25
N ALA A 434 -18.38 -19.21 8.76
CA ALA A 434 -17.09 -19.66 8.25
C ALA A 434 -16.88 -21.17 8.47
N GLN A 435 -17.31 -21.69 9.62
CA GLN A 435 -17.27 -23.12 9.94
C GLN A 435 -18.21 -23.90 9.02
N TRP A 436 -19.45 -23.45 8.85
CA TRP A 436 -20.43 -24.02 7.92
C TRP A 436 -19.90 -24.08 6.48
N ALA A 437 -19.22 -23.01 6.05
CA ALA A 437 -18.57 -22.94 4.74
C ALA A 437 -17.26 -23.73 4.63
N LYS A 438 -16.85 -24.43 5.69
CA LYS A 438 -15.63 -25.24 5.78
C LYS A 438 -14.36 -24.42 5.52
N MET A 439 -14.36 -23.15 5.91
CA MET A 439 -13.17 -22.32 5.89
C MET A 439 -12.20 -22.77 6.99
N ARG A 440 -10.91 -22.67 6.73
CA ARG A 440 -9.86 -23.21 7.60
C ARG A 440 -9.42 -22.25 8.69
N ILE A 441 -9.58 -20.95 8.46
CA ILE A 441 -9.04 -19.89 9.32
C ILE A 441 -10.07 -18.80 9.48
N PHE A 442 -10.28 -18.35 10.71
CA PHE A 442 -11.01 -17.13 11.03
C PHE A 442 -10.03 -16.07 11.52
N LYS A 443 -9.92 -14.97 10.78
CA LYS A 443 -8.98 -13.89 11.06
C LYS A 443 -9.73 -12.63 11.47
N MET A 444 -9.28 -11.98 12.53
CA MET A 444 -9.78 -10.68 12.96
C MET A 444 -8.70 -9.62 12.91
N TYR A 445 -9.03 -8.44 12.41
CA TYR A 445 -8.23 -7.22 12.58
C TYR A 445 -8.71 -6.44 13.80
N VAL A 446 -7.78 -6.03 14.66
CA VAL A 446 -8.05 -5.33 15.91
C VAL A 446 -7.07 -4.18 16.08
N ILE A 447 -7.58 -2.99 16.40
CA ILE A 447 -6.76 -1.84 16.77
C ILE A 447 -6.55 -1.88 18.29
N ILE A 448 -5.31 -1.69 18.74
CA ILE A 448 -4.96 -1.57 20.17
C ILE A 448 -4.32 -0.21 20.46
N GLY A 449 -4.24 0.18 21.73
CA GLY A 449 -3.75 1.50 22.12
C GLY A 449 -4.80 2.59 21.93
N LEU A 450 -6.09 2.24 22.07
CA LEU A 450 -7.19 3.21 21.98
C LEU A 450 -7.26 4.10 23.23
N PRO A 451 -7.79 5.33 23.13
CA PRO A 451 -8.00 6.20 24.29
C PRO A 451 -8.86 5.57 25.39
N GLY A 452 -8.28 5.46 26.58
CA GLY A 452 -8.90 4.81 27.73
C GLY A 452 -9.01 3.28 27.62
N GLU A 453 -8.23 2.64 26.74
CA GLU A 453 -8.04 1.18 26.72
C GLU A 453 -7.24 0.74 27.96
N SER A 454 -7.71 -0.31 28.61
CA SER A 454 -7.16 -0.89 29.82
C SER A 454 -6.76 -2.36 29.60
N THR A 455 -6.12 -2.98 30.60
CA THR A 455 -5.80 -4.41 30.55
C THR A 455 -7.05 -5.28 30.48
N VAL A 456 -8.17 -4.84 31.09
CA VAL A 456 -9.47 -5.56 31.04
C VAL A 456 -9.94 -5.72 29.60
N ASP A 457 -9.73 -4.70 28.75
CA ASP A 457 -10.11 -4.77 27.34
C ASP A 457 -9.25 -5.80 26.57
N ILE A 458 -7.97 -5.90 26.94
CA ILE A 458 -7.03 -6.87 26.36
C ILE A 458 -7.35 -8.29 26.83
N ASP A 459 -7.76 -8.45 28.09
CA ASP A 459 -8.24 -9.72 28.63
C ASP A 459 -9.52 -10.17 27.93
N GLU A 460 -10.48 -9.27 27.70
CA GLU A 460 -11.70 -9.57 26.94
C GLU A 460 -11.35 -10.05 25.53
N LEU A 461 -10.39 -9.42 24.84
CA LEU A 461 -9.94 -9.88 23.52
C LEU A 461 -9.36 -11.29 23.58
N ALA A 462 -8.57 -11.60 24.61
CA ALA A 462 -7.99 -12.94 24.77
C ALA A 462 -9.09 -13.99 24.97
N ASP A 463 -10.01 -13.74 25.90
CA ASP A 463 -11.09 -14.67 26.22
C ASP A 463 -12.04 -14.86 25.03
N PHE A 464 -12.39 -13.77 24.34
CA PHE A 464 -13.20 -13.82 23.13
C PHE A 464 -12.51 -14.58 21.99
N SER A 465 -11.18 -14.46 21.86
CA SER A 465 -10.43 -15.22 20.85
C SER A 465 -10.39 -16.72 21.15
N LEU A 466 -10.38 -17.11 22.42
CA LEU A 466 -10.49 -18.51 22.85
C LEU A 466 -11.90 -19.07 22.62
N GLU A 467 -12.94 -18.25 22.85
CA GLU A 467 -14.32 -18.60 22.51
C GLU A 467 -14.45 -18.89 21.00
N LEU A 468 -13.94 -18.00 20.14
CA LEU A 468 -13.94 -18.22 18.69
C LEU A 468 -13.14 -19.46 18.27
N GLN A 469 -12.09 -19.81 19.02
CA GLN A 469 -11.30 -21.02 18.78
C GLN A 469 -12.08 -22.31 19.07
N SER A 470 -13.12 -22.25 19.91
CA SER A 470 -14.02 -23.40 20.12
C SER A 470 -14.91 -23.67 18.91
N ILE A 471 -15.12 -22.66 18.05
CA ILE A 471 -15.91 -22.75 16.82
C ILE A 471 -15.00 -23.05 15.62
N MET A 472 -13.89 -22.33 15.50
CA MET A 472 -13.03 -22.39 14.33
C MET A 472 -11.73 -23.13 14.63
N PRO A 473 -11.27 -24.03 13.74
CA PRO A 473 -10.07 -24.84 13.98
C PRO A 473 -8.80 -23.98 14.09
N ARG A 474 -8.80 -22.78 13.50
CA ARG A 474 -7.70 -21.83 13.58
C ARG A 474 -8.24 -20.41 13.63
N VAL A 475 -7.81 -19.67 14.65
CA VAL A 475 -8.09 -18.23 14.80
C VAL A 475 -6.79 -17.46 14.66
N ALA A 476 -6.85 -16.31 13.99
CA ALA A 476 -5.72 -15.41 13.84
C ALA A 476 -6.11 -13.96 14.17
N LEU A 477 -5.24 -13.24 14.87
CA LEU A 477 -5.36 -11.82 15.16
C LEU A 477 -4.31 -11.03 14.39
N GLY A 478 -4.77 -10.02 13.65
CA GLY A 478 -3.95 -8.93 13.16
C GLY A 478 -4.10 -7.72 14.07
N LEU A 479 -3.06 -7.40 14.83
CA LEU A 479 -3.03 -6.28 15.78
C LEU A 479 -2.33 -5.08 15.14
N SER A 480 -2.97 -3.92 15.19
CA SER A 480 -2.40 -2.65 14.76
C SER A 480 -2.53 -1.63 15.88
N PRO A 481 -1.44 -0.95 16.30
CA PRO A 481 -1.58 0.21 17.17
C PRO A 481 -2.43 1.29 16.49
N LEU A 482 -3.23 2.02 17.26
CA LEU A 482 -3.90 3.22 16.78
C LEU A 482 -2.84 4.25 16.38
N VAL A 483 -2.87 4.66 15.12
CA VAL A 483 -2.19 5.84 14.63
C VAL A 483 -3.25 6.92 14.44
N PRO A 484 -3.34 7.92 15.33
CA PRO A 484 -4.19 9.09 15.15
C PRO A 484 -3.91 9.74 13.79
N LYS A 485 -4.88 9.71 12.88
CA LYS A 485 -4.76 10.35 11.57
C LYS A 485 -5.47 11.70 11.58
N LEU A 486 -4.87 12.66 10.88
CA LEU A 486 -5.49 13.95 10.62
C LEU A 486 -6.90 13.74 10.01
N HIS A 487 -7.81 14.67 10.30
CA HIS A 487 -9.20 14.63 9.83
C HIS A 487 -10.07 13.46 10.31
N THR A 488 -9.62 12.68 11.29
CA THR A 488 -10.46 11.69 11.99
C THR A 488 -10.93 12.22 13.34
N PRO A 489 -12.06 11.72 13.88
CA PRO A 489 -12.47 12.04 15.25
C PRO A 489 -11.51 11.71 16.36
N LEU A 490 -10.56 10.80 16.11
CA LEU A 490 -9.46 10.50 17.04
C LEU A 490 -8.15 11.16 16.59
N GLY A 491 -8.19 12.14 15.69
CA GLY A 491 -6.99 12.75 15.12
C GLY A 491 -6.16 13.56 16.12
N ASP A 492 -6.77 14.01 17.21
CA ASP A 492 -6.15 14.72 18.34
C ASP A 492 -5.80 13.80 19.53
N ALA A 493 -6.09 12.49 19.42
CA ALA A 493 -5.70 11.53 20.43
C ALA A 493 -4.18 11.42 20.54
N GLU A 494 -3.67 11.14 21.73
CA GLU A 494 -2.26 10.83 21.93
C GLU A 494 -1.94 9.42 21.44
N PHE A 495 -0.71 9.23 20.93
CA PHE A 495 -0.20 7.91 20.60
C PHE A 495 0.15 7.17 21.89
N THR A 496 -0.45 6.00 22.13
CA THR A 496 -0.11 5.15 23.27
C THR A 496 1.37 4.77 23.21
N ASP A 497 2.10 4.95 24.31
CA ASP A 497 3.54 4.75 24.32
C ASP A 497 3.95 3.31 23.93
N ILE A 498 5.13 3.20 23.35
CA ILE A 498 5.68 1.95 22.81
C ILE A 498 5.75 0.85 23.86
N LYS A 499 6.11 1.16 25.12
CA LYS A 499 6.26 0.15 26.18
C LYS A 499 4.91 -0.43 26.56
N THR A 500 3.88 0.41 26.69
CA THR A 500 2.52 -0.03 26.98
C THR A 500 1.99 -0.92 25.85
N LEU A 501 2.15 -0.52 24.60
CA LEU A 501 1.75 -1.34 23.44
C LEU A 501 2.49 -2.69 23.40
N ASP A 502 3.81 -2.69 23.58
CA ASP A 502 4.61 -3.92 23.63
C ASP A 502 4.14 -4.83 24.78
N SER A 503 3.87 -4.28 25.96
CA SER A 503 3.36 -5.02 27.12
C SER A 503 2.02 -5.71 26.80
N ARG A 504 1.06 -4.97 26.21
CA ARG A 504 -0.25 -5.52 25.80
C ARG A 504 -0.12 -6.63 24.76
N ILE A 505 0.75 -6.45 23.76
CA ILE A 505 1.01 -7.48 22.74
C ILE A 505 1.62 -8.74 23.38
N GLN A 506 2.57 -8.58 24.32
CA GLN A 506 3.17 -9.73 24.99
C GLN A 506 2.18 -10.43 25.93
N HIS A 507 1.32 -9.68 26.61
CA HIS A 507 0.24 -10.23 27.42
C HIS A 507 -0.70 -11.12 26.58
N LEU A 508 -1.15 -10.62 25.42
CA LEU A 508 -1.95 -11.42 24.47
C LEU A 508 -1.20 -12.66 23.97
N ARG A 509 0.08 -12.52 23.59
CA ARG A 509 0.90 -13.66 23.15
C ARG A 509 1.05 -14.73 24.23
N SER A 510 1.18 -14.31 25.49
CA SER A 510 1.25 -15.21 26.64
C SER A 510 -0.06 -15.97 26.83
N ARG A 511 -1.19 -15.24 26.90
CA ARG A 511 -2.53 -15.80 27.10
C ARG A 511 -2.98 -16.73 25.98
N LEU A 512 -2.58 -16.45 24.74
CA LEU A 512 -3.06 -17.16 23.56
C LEU A 512 -2.03 -18.13 22.95
N LYS A 513 -0.92 -18.39 23.66
CA LYS A 513 0.20 -19.21 23.18
C LYS A 513 -0.26 -20.59 22.71
N GLY A 514 0.03 -20.91 21.45
CA GLY A 514 -0.30 -22.20 20.84
C GLY A 514 -1.78 -22.40 20.52
N ARG A 515 -2.63 -21.38 20.74
CA ARG A 515 -4.09 -21.46 20.51
C ARG A 515 -4.54 -20.53 19.38
N VAL A 516 -4.02 -19.31 19.35
CA VAL A 516 -4.38 -18.27 18.37
C VAL A 516 -3.11 -17.69 17.77
N ASP A 517 -3.09 -17.52 16.45
CA ASP A 517 -1.96 -16.87 15.78
C ASP A 517 -2.05 -15.36 15.93
N ILE A 518 -0.96 -14.72 16.37
CA ILE A 518 -0.91 -13.26 16.52
C ILE A 518 0.13 -12.68 15.57
N ARG A 519 -0.31 -11.78 14.69
CA ARG A 519 0.55 -10.90 13.90
C ARG A 519 0.30 -9.47 14.35
N SER A 520 1.37 -8.74 14.65
CA SER A 520 1.28 -7.36 15.14
C SER A 520 2.13 -6.43 14.30
N VAL A 521 1.59 -5.27 13.94
CA VAL A 521 2.40 -4.14 13.48
C VAL A 521 3.33 -3.72 14.62
N SER A 522 4.56 -3.34 14.28
CA SER A 522 5.55 -2.91 15.28
C SER A 522 5.13 -1.59 15.93
N PRO A 523 5.03 -1.50 17.28
CA PRO A 523 4.73 -0.24 17.96
C PRO A 523 5.74 0.88 17.64
N LYS A 524 7.00 0.52 17.39
CA LYS A 524 8.06 1.45 16.97
C LYS A 524 7.77 2.07 15.61
N TRP A 525 7.36 1.28 14.63
CA TRP A 525 7.04 1.78 13.29
C TRP A 525 5.70 2.50 13.25
N ALA A 526 4.72 2.06 14.04
CA ALA A 526 3.47 2.81 14.23
C ALA A 526 3.73 4.19 14.86
N TRP A 527 4.72 4.32 15.75
CA TRP A 527 5.13 5.62 16.29
C TRP A 527 5.76 6.51 15.21
N VAL A 528 6.59 5.97 14.31
CA VAL A 528 7.16 6.72 13.17
C VAL A 528 6.04 7.20 12.26
N GLU A 529 5.08 6.31 11.94
CA GLU A 529 3.90 6.65 11.15
C GLU A 529 3.07 7.75 11.82
N TYR A 530 2.87 7.69 13.15
CA TYR A 530 2.21 8.74 13.92
C TYR A 530 2.90 10.09 13.78
N ARG A 531 4.23 10.14 13.96
CA ARG A 531 5.01 11.38 13.83
C ARG A 531 4.85 12.00 12.45
N LEU A 532 4.93 11.20 11.40
CA LEU A 532 4.72 11.68 10.03
C LEU A 532 3.28 12.12 9.79
N SER A 533 2.30 11.32 10.20
CA SER A 533 0.88 11.62 9.97
C SER A 533 0.40 12.91 10.63
N GLN A 534 1.10 13.37 11.67
CA GLN A 534 0.78 14.58 12.43
C GLN A 534 1.76 15.75 12.18
N GLY A 535 2.84 15.51 11.44
CA GLY A 535 3.95 16.43 11.26
C GLY A 535 3.82 17.36 10.06
N GLY A 536 4.64 18.41 10.03
CA GLY A 536 4.78 19.32 8.89
C GLY A 536 5.94 18.95 7.97
N GLU A 537 6.43 19.91 7.20
CA GLU A 537 7.62 19.75 6.32
C GLU A 537 8.84 19.22 7.08
N GLU A 538 9.08 19.72 8.29
CA GLU A 538 10.18 19.30 9.17
C GLU A 538 10.13 17.81 9.53
N ALA A 539 8.93 17.23 9.65
CA ALA A 539 8.79 15.80 9.89
C ALA A 539 9.27 14.97 8.68
N GLY A 540 8.99 15.47 7.48
CA GLY A 540 9.50 14.90 6.24
C GLY A 540 11.02 14.99 6.15
N LEU A 541 11.59 16.16 6.46
CA LEU A 541 13.04 16.37 6.50
C LEU A 541 13.72 15.48 7.55
N ALA A 542 13.10 15.31 8.72
CA ALA A 542 13.58 14.39 9.76
C ALA A 542 13.57 12.92 9.27
N ALA A 543 12.53 12.48 8.56
CA ALA A 543 12.51 11.16 7.94
C ALA A 543 13.58 10.99 6.86
N PHE A 544 13.83 12.02 6.05
CA PHE A 544 14.92 12.02 5.08
C PHE A 544 16.29 11.90 5.76
N GLN A 545 16.51 12.62 6.86
CA GLN A 545 17.74 12.49 7.64
C GLN A 545 17.89 11.09 8.24
N ALA A 546 16.81 10.54 8.81
CA ALA A 546 16.79 9.19 9.36
C ALA A 546 17.09 8.11 8.31
N TRP A 547 16.59 8.30 7.07
CA TRP A 547 16.91 7.45 5.93
C TRP A 547 18.40 7.50 5.59
N LYS A 548 18.99 8.71 5.43
CA LYS A 548 20.44 8.89 5.19
C LYS A 548 21.31 8.24 6.26
N ASP A 549 20.89 8.32 7.52
CA ASP A 549 21.64 7.75 8.64
C ASP A 549 21.54 6.21 8.72
N GLY A 550 20.69 5.58 7.88
CA GLY A 550 20.62 4.13 7.71
C GLY A 550 19.23 3.52 7.97
N ASN A 551 18.18 4.34 7.96
CA ASN A 551 16.76 3.93 7.93
C ASN A 551 16.34 2.92 9.03
N LYS A 552 16.83 3.11 10.26
CA LYS A 552 16.44 2.32 11.44
C LYS A 552 15.63 3.17 12.39
N PHE A 553 14.77 2.54 13.20
CA PHE A 553 13.98 3.24 14.22
C PHE A 553 14.79 4.19 15.11
N ALA A 554 16.03 3.81 15.49
CA ALA A 554 16.90 4.68 16.29
C ALA A 554 17.25 5.99 15.59
N HIS A 555 17.41 5.96 14.26
CA HIS A 555 17.68 7.15 13.46
C HIS A 555 16.46 8.04 13.35
N TYR A 556 15.26 7.47 13.16
CA TYR A 556 14.00 8.23 13.22
C TYR A 556 13.83 8.89 14.59
N LYS A 557 14.00 8.13 15.67
CA LYS A 557 13.88 8.66 17.03
C LYS A 557 14.84 9.84 17.26
N LYS A 558 16.07 9.73 16.79
CA LYS A 558 17.08 10.80 16.87
C LYS A 558 16.68 12.02 16.03
N ALA A 559 16.41 11.82 14.74
CA ALA A 559 16.06 12.91 13.82
C ALA A 559 14.82 13.70 14.29
N PHE A 560 13.78 13.00 14.73
CA PHE A 560 12.58 13.61 15.29
C PHE A 560 12.76 14.29 16.66
N SER A 561 13.86 14.02 17.37
CA SER A 561 14.20 14.71 18.63
C SER A 561 15.08 15.94 18.41
N GLU A 562 15.83 15.95 17.31
CA GLU A 562 16.72 17.06 16.92
C GLU A 562 16.01 18.07 16.00
N SER A 563 14.91 17.66 15.35
CA SER A 563 14.08 18.54 14.52
C SER A 563 13.42 19.65 15.34
N SER A 564 13.31 20.85 14.76
CA SER A 564 12.47 21.95 15.26
C SER A 564 10.96 21.71 15.05
N GLU A 565 10.56 20.46 14.76
CA GLU A 565 9.18 20.08 14.50
C GLU A 565 8.27 20.45 15.67
N GLU A 566 7.32 21.35 15.43
CA GLU A 566 6.25 21.62 16.37
C GLU A 566 5.33 20.39 16.48
N PRO A 567 5.07 19.86 17.68
CA PRO A 567 4.16 18.73 17.84
C PRO A 567 2.80 19.03 17.22
N ARG A 568 2.34 18.13 16.35
CA ARG A 568 1.03 18.22 15.69
C ARG A 568 0.90 19.44 14.76
N LYS A 569 1.99 19.85 14.10
CA LYS A 569 1.98 20.95 13.12
C LYS A 569 0.89 20.79 12.06
N ALA A 570 0.63 19.58 11.58
CA ALA A 570 -0.42 19.34 10.60
C ALA A 570 -1.81 19.67 11.14
N LEU A 571 -2.08 19.32 12.40
CA LEU A 571 -3.32 19.67 13.07
C LEU A 571 -3.44 21.19 13.21
N GLN A 572 -2.39 21.87 13.67
CA GLN A 572 -2.36 23.33 13.84
C GLN A 572 -2.57 24.08 12.51
N SER A 573 -1.86 23.66 11.44
CA SER A 573 -2.01 24.23 10.10
C SER A 573 -3.41 24.00 9.55
N ALA A 574 -3.96 22.79 9.74
CA ALA A 574 -5.31 22.50 9.31
C ALA A 574 -6.36 23.30 10.10
N PHE A 575 -6.11 23.61 11.38
CA PHE A 575 -6.93 24.55 12.14
C PHE A 575 -6.84 25.98 11.59
N SER A 576 -5.62 26.52 11.39
CA SER A 576 -5.42 27.91 10.96
C SER A 576 -5.98 28.18 9.57
N HIS A 577 -5.96 27.18 8.69
CA HIS A 577 -6.47 27.29 7.32
C HIS A 577 -7.91 26.76 7.14
N GLY A 578 -8.59 26.38 8.23
CA GLY A 578 -9.98 25.89 8.19
C GLY A 578 -10.18 24.53 7.50
N LEU A 579 -9.09 23.76 7.31
CA LEU A 579 -9.07 22.44 6.67
C LEU A 579 -9.41 21.31 7.67
N TRP A 580 -9.33 21.59 8.97
CA TRP A 580 -9.78 20.69 10.02
C TRP A 580 -10.92 21.33 10.82
N LYS A 581 -12.06 20.63 10.84
CA LYS A 581 -13.12 20.89 11.82
C LYS A 581 -13.01 19.78 12.88
N PRO A 582 -12.85 20.12 14.17
CA PRO A 582 -12.87 19.12 15.24
C PRO A 582 -14.12 18.25 15.10
N ALA A 583 -13.96 16.94 15.25
CA ALA A 583 -15.08 16.03 15.18
C ALA A 583 -16.06 16.32 16.33
N GLY A 584 -17.17 16.95 15.98
CA GLY A 584 -18.15 17.49 16.91
C GLY A 584 -19.03 18.58 16.30
N MET A 585 -18.62 19.20 15.19
CA MET A 585 -19.45 20.12 14.40
C MET A 585 -19.94 19.50 13.09
N ARG A 586 -20.84 18.52 13.22
CA ARG A 586 -22.09 18.31 12.47
C ARG A 586 -22.64 16.92 12.79
#